data_AF-A0AAN3SBZ8-F1
#
_entry.id   AF-A0AAN3SBZ8-F1
#
_cell.length_a   1.000
_cell.length_b   1.000
_cell.length_c   1.000
_cell.angle_alpha   90.00
_cell.angle_beta   90.00
_cell.angle_gamma   90.00
#
_symmetry.space_group_name_H-M   'P 1'
#
loop_
_entity.id
_entity.type
_entity.pdbx_description
1 polymer ?
#
loop_
_entity_poly.entity_id
_entity_poly.type
_entity_poly.pdbx_seq_one_letter_code
_entity_poly.pdbx_strand_id
1 'polypeptide(L)'
;MNAKIRYGLSAAVLALIAVGAPAPDILDQFLDEKEGNHTTAYRDGSGIWTICRGATMVDGKPVFPGMKLSKEKCDQVNAIERDKALAWVERNIKVPLTEPQKAGIASFCPYNIGPGKCFPSTFYKRLNAGDRKGA
;
A
#
# COMPACT_ATOMS: atom_id res chain seq x y z
N MET A 1 -30.35 -18.48 6.31
CA MET A 1 -29.27 -18.45 5.29
C MET A 1 -28.07 -17.77 5.91
N ASN A 2 -27.01 -18.53 6.20
CA ASN A 2 -25.80 -17.98 6.81
C ASN A 2 -24.95 -17.38 5.67
N ALA A 3 -25.20 -16.11 5.35
CA ALA A 3 -24.38 -15.38 4.39
C ALA A 3 -22.99 -15.27 5.01
N LYS A 4 -22.07 -16.19 4.65
CA LYS A 4 -20.65 -16.04 4.96
C LYS A 4 -20.26 -14.67 4.43
N ILE A 5 -20.06 -13.71 5.33
CA ILE A 5 -19.51 -12.40 4.98
C ILE A 5 -18.19 -12.70 4.28
N ARG A 6 -18.16 -12.53 2.95
CA ARG A 6 -16.93 -12.57 2.19
C ARG A 6 -16.22 -11.26 2.51
N TYR A 7 -15.40 -11.27 3.55
CA TYR A 7 -14.50 -10.17 3.80
C TYR A 7 -13.63 -9.99 2.55
N GLY A 8 -13.51 -8.76 2.05
CA GLY A 8 -12.60 -8.43 0.95
C GLY A 8 -11.11 -8.54 1.33
N LEU A 9 -10.83 -8.87 2.59
CA LEU A 9 -9.52 -9.07 3.19
C LEU A 9 -9.27 -10.56 3.42
N SER A 10 -8.01 -11.00 3.29
CA SER A 10 -7.63 -12.38 3.57
C SER A 10 -7.73 -12.70 5.08
N ALA A 11 -7.71 -13.99 5.41
CA ALA A 11 -7.62 -14.44 6.80
C ALA A 11 -6.35 -13.92 7.50
N ALA A 12 -5.23 -13.77 6.78
CA ALA A 12 -3.98 -13.25 7.34
C ALA A 12 -4.11 -11.77 7.73
N VAL A 13 -4.68 -10.94 6.83
CA VAL A 13 -4.93 -9.52 7.13
C VAL A 13 -5.92 -9.38 8.28
N LEU A 14 -7.00 -10.17 8.29
CA LEU A 14 -7.97 -10.17 9.39
C LEU A 14 -7.35 -10.57 10.73
N ALA A 15 -6.43 -11.55 10.74
CA ALA A 15 -5.73 -11.97 11.95
C ALA A 15 -4.85 -10.84 12.50
N LEU A 16 -4.09 -10.15 11.65
CA LEU A 16 -3.28 -8.99 12.04
C LEU A 16 -4.13 -7.87 12.66
N ILE A 17 -5.28 -7.56 12.04
CA ILE A 17 -6.23 -6.59 12.58
C ILE A 17 -6.76 -7.04 13.94
N ALA A 18 -7.14 -8.33 14.08
CA ALA A 18 -7.73 -8.87 15.30
C ALA A 18 -6.77 -8.85 16.49
N VAL A 19 -5.47 -9.03 16.26
CA VAL A 19 -4.44 -8.96 17.32
C VAL A 19 -3.93 -7.53 17.56
N GLY A 20 -4.45 -6.52 16.87
CA GLY A 20 -4.04 -5.13 17.02
C GLY A 20 -2.65 -4.85 16.46
N ALA A 21 -2.24 -5.53 15.39
CA ALA A 21 -0.96 -5.31 14.73
C ALA A 21 -0.81 -3.86 14.23
N PRO A 22 0.42 -3.33 14.18
CA PRO A 22 0.68 -1.98 13.69
C PRO A 22 0.45 -1.87 12.18
N ALA A 23 0.23 -0.65 11.68
CA ALA A 23 -0.08 -0.39 10.29
C ALA A 23 0.96 -0.91 9.28
N PRO A 24 2.29 -0.85 9.55
CA PRO A 24 3.29 -1.46 8.67
C PRO A 24 3.04 -2.94 8.39
N ASP A 25 2.76 -3.74 9.41
CA ASP A 25 2.56 -5.19 9.28
C ASP A 25 1.29 -5.50 8.51
N ILE A 26 0.20 -4.78 8.80
CA ILE A 26 -1.07 -4.90 8.09
C ILE A 26 -0.89 -4.53 6.60
N LEU A 27 -0.18 -3.43 6.35
CA LEU A 27 0.04 -2.92 5.00
C LEU A 27 0.93 -3.87 4.19
N ASP A 28 2.00 -4.40 4.78
CA ASP A 28 2.88 -5.36 4.11
C ASP A 28 2.11 -6.62 3.69
N GLN A 29 1.39 -7.23 4.62
CA GLN A 29 0.59 -8.42 4.32
C GLN A 29 -0.43 -8.13 3.22
N PHE A 30 -1.10 -6.97 3.27
CA PHE A 30 -2.08 -6.61 2.26
C PHE A 30 -1.43 -6.37 0.89
N LEU A 31 -0.32 -5.65 0.81
CA LEU A 31 0.36 -5.35 -0.46
C LEU A 31 1.01 -6.60 -1.07
N ASP A 32 1.58 -7.50 -0.26
CA ASP A 32 2.10 -8.78 -0.73
C ASP A 32 1.03 -9.59 -1.48
N GLU A 33 -0.21 -9.58 -0.96
CA GLU A 33 -1.34 -10.29 -1.57
C GLU A 33 -1.91 -9.59 -2.83
N LYS A 34 -1.82 -8.26 -2.92
CA LYS A 34 -2.47 -7.48 -3.99
C LYS A 34 -1.54 -7.15 -5.15
N GLU A 35 -0.29 -6.80 -4.87
CA GLU A 35 0.66 -6.33 -5.88
C GLU A 35 1.52 -7.48 -6.46
N GLY A 36 1.77 -8.52 -5.65
CA GLY A 36 2.76 -9.55 -5.95
C GLY A 36 4.20 -9.04 -5.79
N ASN A 37 5.17 -9.93 -5.62
CA ASN A 37 6.56 -9.56 -5.36
C ASN A 37 7.52 -10.29 -6.32
N HIS A 38 8.10 -9.55 -7.27
CA HIS A 38 8.93 -10.08 -8.35
C HIS A 38 10.40 -9.67 -8.22
N THR A 39 11.31 -10.63 -8.09
CA THR A 39 12.76 -10.38 -7.98
C THR A 39 13.44 -10.04 -9.30
N THR A 40 12.72 -10.10 -10.42
CA THR A 40 13.20 -9.74 -11.76
C THR A 40 12.31 -8.64 -12.33
N ALA A 41 12.93 -7.64 -12.95
CA ALA A 41 12.20 -6.53 -13.54
C ALA A 41 11.26 -6.99 -14.66
N TYR A 42 10.07 -6.42 -14.68
CA TYR A 42 9.01 -6.66 -15.66
C TYR A 42 8.41 -5.34 -16.13
N ARG A 43 7.65 -5.37 -17.23
CA ARG A 43 6.85 -4.21 -17.66
C ARG A 43 5.46 -4.32 -17.05
N ASP A 44 5.02 -3.26 -16.40
CA ASP A 44 3.64 -3.15 -15.93
C ASP A 44 2.65 -2.89 -17.09
N GLY A 45 1.35 -2.78 -16.76
CA GLY A 45 0.30 -2.52 -17.76
C GLY A 45 0.41 -1.16 -18.48
N SER A 46 1.26 -0.24 -17.98
CA SER A 46 1.57 1.04 -18.62
C SER A 46 2.91 1.03 -19.36
N GLY A 47 3.60 -0.12 -19.40
CA GLY A 47 4.88 -0.29 -20.08
C GLY A 47 6.09 0.21 -19.30
N ILE A 48 5.94 0.55 -18.01
CA ILE A 48 7.03 1.03 -17.15
C ILE A 48 7.79 -0.17 -16.58
N TRP A 49 9.12 -0.06 -16.50
CA TRP A 49 9.95 -1.08 -15.87
C TRP A 49 9.79 -1.04 -14.35
N THR A 50 9.46 -2.20 -13.79
CA THR A 50 8.98 -2.35 -12.42
C THR A 50 9.57 -3.62 -11.80
N ILE A 51 9.82 -3.62 -10.49
CA ILE A 51 10.37 -4.76 -9.74
C ILE A 51 9.81 -4.82 -8.32
N CYS A 52 10.02 -5.94 -7.63
CA CYS A 52 9.50 -6.22 -6.28
C CYS A 52 7.97 -6.05 -6.25
N ARG A 53 7.42 -5.22 -5.35
CA ARG A 53 5.98 -4.91 -5.26
C ARG A 53 5.56 -3.65 -6.04
N GLY A 54 6.05 -3.48 -7.25
CA GLY A 54 5.67 -2.31 -8.04
C GLY A 54 6.67 -1.14 -7.99
N ALA A 55 7.87 -1.35 -7.46
CA ALA A 55 8.89 -0.31 -7.40
C ALA A 55 9.43 0.01 -8.80
N THR A 56 9.46 1.29 -9.16
CA THR A 56 10.04 1.80 -10.42
C THR A 56 11.42 2.43 -10.22
N MET A 57 11.82 2.61 -8.96
CA MET A 57 13.11 3.16 -8.54
C MET A 57 13.73 2.25 -7.47
N VAL A 58 15.01 1.94 -7.59
CA VAL A 58 15.79 1.18 -6.60
C VAL A 58 17.07 1.95 -6.32
N ASP A 59 17.35 2.24 -5.05
CA ASP A 59 18.53 3.02 -4.62
C ASP A 59 18.70 4.35 -5.38
N GLY A 60 17.57 5.02 -5.66
CA GLY A 60 17.54 6.30 -6.38
C GLY A 60 17.73 6.20 -7.89
N LYS A 61 17.79 4.99 -8.46
CA LYS A 61 17.95 4.76 -9.90
C LYS A 61 16.70 4.11 -10.51
N PRO A 62 16.32 4.46 -11.75
CA PRO A 62 15.22 3.77 -12.44
C PRO A 62 15.49 2.27 -12.60
N VAL A 63 14.44 1.48 -12.47
CA VAL A 63 14.46 0.05 -12.84
C VAL A 63 14.68 -0.07 -14.35
N PHE A 64 15.51 -1.03 -14.76
CA PHE A 64 15.90 -1.22 -16.15
C PHE A 64 15.72 -2.68 -16.60
N PRO A 65 15.62 -2.94 -17.92
CA PRO A 65 15.46 -4.29 -18.45
C PRO A 65 16.54 -5.24 -17.94
N GLY A 66 16.14 -6.40 -17.41
CA GLY A 66 17.07 -7.42 -16.91
C GLY A 66 17.62 -7.16 -15.51
N MET A 67 17.21 -6.09 -14.82
CA MET A 67 17.51 -5.91 -13.40
C MET A 67 16.96 -7.09 -12.59
N LYS A 68 17.79 -7.63 -11.69
CA LYS A 68 17.43 -8.69 -10.75
C LYS A 68 17.90 -8.30 -9.35
N LEU A 69 17.08 -8.59 -8.35
CA LEU A 69 17.36 -8.35 -6.94
C LEU A 69 17.24 -9.65 -6.17
N SER A 70 17.93 -9.74 -5.02
CA SER A 70 17.65 -10.79 -4.06
C SER A 70 16.29 -10.54 -3.40
N LYS A 71 15.74 -11.58 -2.76
CA LYS A 71 14.48 -11.44 -2.01
C LYS A 71 14.64 -10.40 -0.90
N GLU A 72 15.75 -10.45 -0.19
CA GLU A 72 16.07 -9.55 0.94
C GLU A 72 16.19 -8.10 0.46
N LYS A 73 16.76 -7.88 -0.73
CA LYS A 73 16.82 -6.54 -1.32
C LYS A 73 15.43 -6.06 -1.74
N CYS A 74 14.58 -6.94 -2.27
CA CYS A 74 13.19 -6.58 -2.51
C CYS A 74 12.47 -6.22 -1.21
N ASP A 75 12.67 -6.98 -0.14
CA ASP A 75 12.05 -6.70 1.16
C ASP A 75 12.47 -5.32 1.71
N GLN A 76 13.73 -4.92 1.51
CA GLN A 76 14.20 -3.56 1.84
C GLN A 76 13.53 -2.48 1.00
N VAL A 77 13.46 -2.66 -0.33
CA VAL A 77 12.79 -1.71 -1.24
C VAL A 77 11.31 -1.58 -0.87
N ASN A 78 10.67 -2.72 -0.63
CA ASN A 78 9.29 -2.85 -0.22
C ASN A 78 8.99 -2.12 1.10
N ALA A 79 9.88 -2.23 2.09
CA ALA A 79 9.78 -1.51 3.36
C ALA A 79 9.90 0.01 3.17
N ILE A 80 10.83 0.46 2.33
CA ILE A 80 11.00 1.89 2.02
C ILE A 80 9.74 2.47 1.38
N GLU A 81 9.15 1.78 0.41
CA GLU A 81 7.92 2.26 -0.25
C GLU A 81 6.71 2.23 0.69
N ARG A 82 6.58 1.20 1.54
CA ARG A 82 5.58 1.13 2.62
C ARG A 82 5.72 2.32 3.58
N ASP A 83 6.93 2.61 4.04
CA ASP A 83 7.16 3.68 5.02
C ASP A 83 6.90 5.06 4.41
N LYS A 84 7.21 5.27 3.12
CA LYS A 84 6.81 6.48 2.40
C LYS A 84 5.29 6.63 2.33
N ALA A 85 4.57 5.55 2.05
CA ALA A 85 3.11 5.56 1.98
C ALA A 85 2.49 5.90 3.35
N LEU A 86 2.97 5.28 4.42
CA LEU A 86 2.49 5.57 5.78
C LEU A 86 2.86 6.99 6.23
N ALA A 87 4.09 7.45 5.97
CA ALA A 87 4.50 8.81 6.26
C ALA A 87 3.66 9.85 5.48
N TRP A 88 3.22 9.52 4.26
CA TRP A 88 2.27 10.35 3.54
C TRP A 88 0.93 10.43 4.26
N VAL A 89 0.39 9.32 4.77
CA VAL A 89 -0.86 9.31 5.54
C VAL A 89 -0.73 10.19 6.79
N GLU A 90 0.32 10.00 7.58
CA GLU A 90 0.56 10.77 8.81
C GLU A 90 0.66 12.27 8.56
N ARG A 91 1.31 12.68 7.47
CA ARG A 91 1.44 14.10 7.13
C ARG A 91 0.14 14.72 6.63
N ASN A 92 -0.69 13.95 5.92
CA ASN A 92 -1.76 14.50 5.10
C ASN A 92 -3.18 14.20 5.61
N ILE A 93 -3.36 13.21 6.48
CA ILE A 93 -4.65 12.95 7.13
C ILE A 93 -4.65 13.54 8.54
N LYS A 94 -5.64 14.39 8.83
CA LYS A 94 -5.70 15.22 10.04
C LYS A 94 -6.62 14.68 11.12
N VAL A 95 -7.45 13.70 10.77
CA VAL A 95 -8.34 13.02 11.71
C VAL A 95 -7.63 11.83 12.36
N PRO A 96 -7.96 11.48 13.61
CA PRO A 96 -7.43 10.27 14.24
C PRO A 96 -7.78 9.01 13.42
N LEU A 97 -6.83 8.11 13.27
CA LEU A 97 -6.96 6.87 12.52
C LEU A 97 -6.54 5.67 13.36
N THR A 98 -7.23 4.55 13.19
CA THR A 98 -6.76 3.25 13.67
C THR A 98 -5.64 2.70 12.75
N GLU A 99 -4.86 1.74 13.24
CA GLU A 99 -3.79 1.11 12.44
C GLU A 99 -4.29 0.50 11.11
N PRO A 100 -5.44 -0.23 11.07
CA PRO A 100 -5.99 -0.73 9.81
C PRO A 100 -6.44 0.40 8.87
N GLN A 101 -6.94 1.51 9.41
CA GLN A 101 -7.32 2.67 8.60
C GLN A 101 -6.10 3.32 7.96
N LYS A 102 -4.99 3.47 8.71
CA LYS A 102 -3.72 3.96 8.16
C LYS A 102 -3.25 3.07 7.00
N ALA A 103 -3.25 1.76 7.20
CA ALA A 103 -2.87 0.79 6.17
C ALA A 103 -3.79 0.88 4.93
N GLY A 104 -5.10 0.92 5.13
CA GLY A 104 -6.07 1.02 4.03
C GLY A 104 -5.90 2.31 3.22
N ILE A 105 -5.74 3.46 3.90
CA ILE A 105 -5.49 4.75 3.24
C ILE A 105 -4.16 4.73 2.51
N ALA A 106 -3.09 4.21 3.13
CA ALA A 106 -1.76 4.13 2.54
C ALA A 106 -1.75 3.27 1.27
N SER A 107 -2.44 2.13 1.28
CA SER A 107 -2.58 1.28 0.10
C SER A 107 -3.33 1.99 -1.03
N PHE A 108 -4.45 2.66 -0.72
CA PHE A 108 -5.27 3.30 -1.76
C PHE A 108 -4.64 4.58 -2.31
N CYS A 109 -4.29 5.52 -1.44
CA CYS A 109 -3.96 6.89 -1.82
C CYS A 109 -2.52 7.06 -2.32
N PRO A 110 -1.49 6.97 -1.47
CA PRO A 110 -0.12 7.19 -1.92
C PRO A 110 0.44 6.00 -2.72
N TYR A 111 0.01 4.75 -2.47
CA TYR A 111 0.57 3.58 -3.14
C TYR A 111 -0.10 3.29 -4.50
N ASN A 112 -1.42 3.07 -4.54
CA ASN A 112 -2.11 2.68 -5.76
C ASN A 112 -2.35 3.87 -6.73
N ILE A 113 -3.10 4.89 -6.30
CA ILE A 113 -3.47 5.99 -7.22
C ILE A 113 -2.43 7.12 -7.27
N GLY A 114 -1.57 7.19 -6.26
CA GLY A 114 -0.55 8.22 -6.05
C GLY A 114 -1.09 9.52 -5.42
N PRO A 115 -0.23 10.28 -4.71
CA PRO A 115 -0.61 11.53 -4.03
C PRO A 115 -1.32 12.55 -4.94
N GLY A 116 -0.84 12.70 -6.17
CA GLY A 116 -1.39 13.66 -7.14
C GLY A 116 -2.86 13.41 -7.48
N LYS A 117 -3.30 12.14 -7.52
CA LYS A 117 -4.71 11.79 -7.71
C LYS A 117 -5.49 11.79 -6.39
N CYS A 118 -4.85 11.46 -5.26
CA CYS A 118 -5.53 11.42 -3.97
C CYS A 118 -5.89 12.82 -3.44
N PHE A 119 -5.00 13.81 -3.50
CA PHE A 119 -5.26 15.16 -2.95
C PHE A 119 -6.57 15.83 -3.44
N PRO A 120 -6.91 15.82 -4.75
CA PRO A 120 -8.16 16.43 -5.21
C PRO A 120 -9.40 15.56 -4.98
N SER A 121 -9.23 14.30 -4.55
CA SER A 121 -10.32 13.31 -4.47
C SER A 121 -11.38 13.68 -3.43
N THR A 122 -12.63 13.26 -3.69
CA THR A 122 -13.73 13.38 -2.74
C THR A 122 -13.43 12.62 -1.45
N PHE A 123 -12.81 11.44 -1.55
CA PHE A 123 -12.33 10.64 -0.43
C PHE A 123 -11.46 11.47 0.52
N TYR A 124 -10.38 12.06 0.01
CA TYR A 124 -9.43 12.84 0.82
C TYR A 124 -10.11 14.03 1.53
N LYS A 125 -10.97 14.75 0.80
CA LYS A 125 -11.72 15.90 1.33
C LYS A 125 -12.68 15.49 2.45
N ARG A 126 -13.49 14.45 2.24
CA ARG A 126 -14.47 13.97 3.23
C ARG A 126 -13.80 13.39 4.46
N LEU A 127 -12.76 12.57 4.26
CA LEU A 127 -12.03 11.96 5.36
C LEU A 127 -11.43 13.02 6.30
N ASN A 128 -10.78 14.04 5.74
CA ASN A 128 -10.22 15.15 6.52
C ASN A 128 -11.26 16.08 7.13
N ALA A 129 -12.48 16.12 6.59
CA ALA A 129 -13.62 16.80 7.21
C ALA A 129 -14.28 15.97 8.34
N GLY A 130 -13.77 14.76 8.62
CA GLY A 130 -14.32 13.85 9.63
C GLY A 130 -15.47 12.97 9.13
N ASP A 131 -15.88 13.11 7.87
CA ASP A 131 -16.90 12.28 7.23
C ASP A 131 -16.31 10.93 6.80
N ARG A 132 -16.13 10.05 7.79
CA ARG A 132 -15.56 8.70 7.58
C ARG A 132 -16.47 7.75 6.81
N LYS A 133 -17.80 7.98 6.81
CA LYS A 133 -18.74 7.12 6.09
C LYS A 133 -18.89 7.53 4.63
N GLY A 134 -18.80 8.84 4.37
CA GLY A 134 -18.87 9.37 3.01
C GLY A 134 -17.55 9.39 2.27
N ALA A 135 -16.41 9.29 2.98
CA ALA A 135 -15.11 9.03 2.39
C ALA A 135 -15.03 7.58 1.91
#